data_AF-A0A9D9NHM5-F1
#
_entry.id   AF-A0A9D9NHM5-F1
#
_cell.length_a   1.000
_cell.length_b   1.000
_cell.length_c   1.000
_cell.angle_alpha   90.00
_cell.angle_beta   90.00
_cell.angle_gamma   90.00
#
_symmetry.space_group_name_H-M   'P 1'
#
loop_
_entity.id
_entity.type
_entity.pdbx_description
1 polymer ?
#
loop_
_entity_poly.entity_id
_entity_poly.type
_entity_poly.pdbx_seq_one_letter_code
_entity_poly.pdbx_strand_id
1 'polypeptide(L)'
;MKLAEALSIRAELQKKAEQLEQRLKSVVKIQEGDTPEESPTDLLSELYQAAAQLENLLYRINLTNLHTVRDGETITAMIARKDVLTLEINVLRNV
;
A
#
# COMPACT_ATOMS: atom_id res chain seq x y z
N MET A 1 -12.53 -10.08 -8.89
CA MET A 1 -11.26 -9.32 -8.93
C MET A 1 -10.12 -10.31 -8.95
N LYS A 2 -9.19 -10.18 -9.90
CA LYS A 2 -7.96 -10.98 -10.00
C LYS A 2 -6.93 -10.48 -8.97
N LEU A 3 -5.99 -11.34 -8.56
CA LEU A 3 -4.91 -10.95 -7.64
C LEU A 3 -4.09 -9.77 -8.19
N ALA A 4 -3.84 -9.72 -9.50
CA ALA A 4 -3.13 -8.61 -10.14
C ALA A 4 -3.88 -7.26 -10.01
N GLU A 5 -5.20 -7.27 -10.18
CA GLU A 5 -6.04 -6.08 -9.99
C GLU A 5 -5.98 -5.61 -8.53
N ALA A 6 -6.07 -6.56 -7.58
CA ALA A 6 -5.95 -6.26 -6.15
C ALA A 6 -4.63 -5.59 -5.78
N LEU A 7 -3.52 -6.06 -6.39
CA LEU A 7 -2.19 -5.49 -6.20
C LEU A 7 -2.08 -4.07 -6.79
N SER A 8 -2.72 -3.79 -7.94
CA SER A 8 -2.78 -2.44 -8.52
C SER A 8 -3.53 -1.49 -7.59
N ILE A 9 -4.73 -1.88 -7.14
CA ILE A 9 -5.56 -1.06 -6.25
C ILE A 9 -4.84 -0.82 -4.92
N ARG A 10 -4.11 -1.81 -4.39
CA ARG A 10 -3.27 -1.61 -3.19
C ARG A 10 -2.26 -0.49 -3.40
N ALA A 11 -1.55 -0.47 -4.52
CA ALA A 11 -0.56 0.56 -4.83
C ALA A 11 -1.21 1.94 -5.01
N GLU A 12 -2.36 2.00 -5.68
CA GLU A 12 -3.13 3.22 -5.86
C GLU A 12 -3.62 3.80 -4.52
N LEU A 13 -4.12 2.96 -3.61
CA LEU A 13 -4.56 3.38 -2.27
C LEU A 13 -3.41 3.86 -1.39
N GLN A 14 -2.25 3.20 -1.45
CA GLN A 14 -1.05 3.67 -0.75
C GLN A 14 -0.62 5.04 -1.26
N LYS A 15 -0.60 5.23 -2.59
CA LYS A 15 -0.31 6.53 -3.20
C LYS A 15 -1.35 7.59 -2.82
N LYS A 16 -2.64 7.23 -2.77
CA LYS A 16 -3.70 8.15 -2.31
C LYS A 16 -3.47 8.57 -0.85
N ALA A 17 -3.10 7.64 0.03
CA ALA A 17 -2.81 7.94 1.42
C ALA A 17 -1.61 8.90 1.56
N GLU A 18 -0.53 8.68 0.81
CA GLU A 18 0.62 9.60 0.77
C GLU A 18 0.22 11.01 0.29
N GLN A 19 -0.64 11.11 -0.74
CA GLN A 19 -1.14 12.40 -1.23
C GLN A 19 -2.01 13.12 -0.20
N LEU A 20 -2.89 12.39 0.49
CA LEU A 20 -3.72 12.93 1.56
C LEU A 20 -2.86 13.41 2.74
N GLU A 21 -1.80 12.69 3.09
CA GLU A 21 -0.84 13.11 4.12
C GLU A 21 -0.19 14.46 3.76
N GLN A 22 0.23 14.64 2.50
CA GLN A 22 0.81 15.92 2.05
C GLN A 22 -0.21 17.06 2.10
N ARG A 23 -1.46 16.82 1.66
CA ARG A 23 -2.55 17.81 1.70
C ARG A 23 -2.92 18.19 3.14
N LEU A 24 -2.97 17.21 4.05
CA LEU A 24 -3.21 17.48 5.47
C LEU A 24 -2.09 18.35 6.07
N LYS A 25 -0.82 18.07 5.73
CA LYS A 25 0.32 18.88 6.19
C LYS A 25 0.27 20.32 5.69
N SER A 26 -0.24 20.58 4.48
CA SER A 26 -0.39 21.94 3.96
C SER A 26 -1.55 22.67 4.64
N VAL A 27 -2.68 22.00 4.86
CA VAL A 27 -3.88 22.59 5.49
C VAL A 27 -3.64 22.96 6.96
N VAL A 28 -2.82 22.19 7.68
CA VAL A 28 -2.50 22.47 9.10
C VAL A 28 -1.47 23.62 9.25
N LYS A 29 -0.77 24.01 8.19
CA LYS A 29 0.28 25.05 8.20
C LYS A 29 -0.18 26.45 7.75
N ILE A 30 -1.49 26.71 7.76
CA ILE A 30 -2.04 28.02 7.40
C ILE A 30 -1.71 29.09 8.46
N GLN A 31 -1.53 30.34 8.03
CA GLN A 31 -1.26 31.47 8.94
C GLN A 31 -2.54 31.93 9.65
N GLU A 32 -2.38 32.61 10.80
CA GLU A 32 -3.52 33.21 11.50
C GLU A 32 -4.31 34.13 10.57
N GLY A 33 -5.59 33.82 10.36
CA GLY A 33 -6.50 34.61 9.53
C GLY A 33 -6.81 34.01 8.16
N ASP A 34 -6.07 33.00 7.70
CA ASP A 34 -6.39 32.28 6.46
C ASP A 34 -7.41 31.18 6.70
N THR A 35 -8.33 31.02 5.76
CA THR A 35 -9.25 29.87 5.72
C THR A 35 -8.62 28.80 4.84
N PRO A 36 -8.46 27.55 5.31
CA PRO A 36 -7.85 26.53 4.48
C PRO A 36 -8.74 26.24 3.25
N GLU A 37 -8.11 26.09 2.08
CA GLU A 37 -8.80 25.78 0.82
C GLU A 37 -9.57 24.45 0.88
N GLU A 38 -9.15 23.56 1.78
CA GLU A 38 -9.75 22.25 2.00
C GLU A 38 -10.05 22.02 3.48
N SER A 39 -11.14 21.34 3.77
CA SER A 39 -11.51 20.94 5.13
C SER A 39 -10.57 19.83 5.64
N PRO A 40 -9.79 20.06 6.72
CA PRO A 40 -8.94 19.01 7.29
C PRO A 40 -9.75 17.81 7.78
N THR A 41 -10.99 18.01 8.23
CA THR A 41 -11.89 16.94 8.66
C THR A 41 -12.29 16.03 7.49
N ASP A 42 -12.53 16.61 6.32
CA ASP A 42 -12.90 15.85 5.12
C ASP A 42 -11.70 15.05 4.61
N LEU A 43 -10.52 15.66 4.60
CA LEU A 43 -9.26 15.00 4.26
C LEU A 43 -8.94 13.81 5.19
N LEU A 44 -9.17 13.98 6.50
CA LEU A 44 -9.03 12.88 7.48
C LEU A 44 -10.04 11.77 7.22
N SER A 45 -11.29 12.11 6.92
CA SER A 45 -12.32 11.12 6.57
C SER A 45 -11.93 10.31 5.33
N GLU A 46 -11.44 10.99 4.28
CA GLU A 46 -10.92 10.33 3.08
C GLU A 46 -9.73 9.39 3.38
N LEU A 47 -8.83 9.81 4.27
CA LEU A 47 -7.68 9.01 4.68
C LEU A 47 -8.14 7.74 5.40
N TYR A 48 -9.08 7.85 6.34
CA TYR A 48 -9.61 6.69 7.06
C TYR A 48 -10.33 5.72 6.14
N GLN A 49 -11.09 6.22 5.16
CA GLN A 49 -11.73 5.37 4.15
C GLN A 49 -10.69 4.65 3.29
N ALA A 50 -9.65 5.34 2.82
CA ALA A 50 -8.57 4.73 2.05
C ALA A 50 -7.81 3.68 2.86
N ALA A 51 -7.53 3.95 4.14
CA ALA A 51 -6.87 3.03 5.05
C ALA A 51 -7.70 1.76 5.29
N ALA A 52 -9.00 1.89 5.54
CA ALA A 52 -9.89 0.74 5.74
C ALA A 52 -9.98 -0.15 4.48
N GLN A 53 -10.03 0.46 3.29
CA GLN A 53 -9.99 -0.28 2.03
C GLN A 53 -8.65 -1.00 1.82
N LEU A 54 -7.55 -0.33 2.15
CA LEU A 54 -6.20 -0.90 2.08
C LEU A 54 -6.06 -2.12 3.00
N GLU A 55 -6.54 -2.02 4.24
CA GLU A 55 -6.54 -3.12 5.20
C GLU A 55 -7.30 -4.34 4.67
N ASN A 56 -8.51 -4.14 4.14
CA ASN A 56 -9.31 -5.22 3.56
C ASN A 56 -8.58 -5.90 2.38
N LEU A 57 -7.96 -5.11 1.50
CA LEU A 57 -7.21 -5.64 0.37
C LEU A 57 -5.99 -6.42 0.80
N LEU A 58 -5.21 -5.91 1.76
CA LEU A 58 -4.05 -6.60 2.30
C LEU A 58 -4.44 -7.96 2.89
N TYR A 59 -5.50 -8.01 3.70
CA TYR A 59 -6.02 -9.25 4.26
C TYR A 59 -6.38 -10.26 3.16
N ARG A 60 -7.15 -9.84 2.16
CA ARG A 60 -7.59 -10.72 1.05
C ARG A 60 -6.43 -11.19 0.17
N ILE A 61 -5.46 -10.33 -0.10
CA ILE A 61 -4.24 -10.67 -0.85
C ILE A 61 -3.45 -11.72 -0.08
N ASN A 62 -3.21 -11.51 1.22
CA ASN A 62 -2.45 -12.42 2.05
C ASN A 62 -3.13 -13.80 2.16
N LEU A 63 -4.45 -13.82 2.38
CA LEU A 63 -5.22 -15.05 2.35
C LEU A 63 -5.11 -15.78 1.00
N THR A 64 -5.24 -15.04 -0.11
CA THR A 64 -5.15 -15.63 -1.45
C THR A 64 -3.76 -16.22 -1.68
N ASN A 65 -2.69 -15.51 -1.27
CA ASN A 65 -1.32 -15.97 -1.41
C ASN A 65 -1.01 -17.21 -0.57
N LEU A 66 -1.61 -17.31 0.63
CA LEU A 66 -1.44 -18.44 1.51
C LEU A 66 -2.12 -19.71 0.99
N HIS A 67 -3.33 -19.58 0.41
CA HIS A 67 -4.13 -20.73 -0.03
C HIS A 67 -3.86 -21.15 -1.47
N THR A 68 -3.32 -20.26 -2.32
CA THR A 68 -3.03 -20.60 -3.71
C THR A 68 -1.73 -21.37 -3.79
N VAL A 69 -1.81 -22.62 -4.24
CA VAL A 69 -0.66 -23.51 -4.44
C VAL A 69 -0.31 -23.58 -5.92
N ARG A 70 0.97 -23.42 -6.24
CA ARG A 70 1.54 -23.62 -7.58
C ARG A 70 2.83 -24.42 -7.43
N ASP A 71 3.02 -25.43 -8.29
CA ASP A 71 4.22 -26.26 -8.29
C ASP A 71 4.50 -26.91 -6.91
N GLY A 72 3.45 -27.21 -6.15
CA GLY A 72 3.54 -27.80 -4.79
C GLY A 72 3.80 -26.80 -3.66
N GLU A 73 3.95 -25.51 -3.97
CA GLU A 73 4.26 -24.46 -2.98
C GLU A 73 3.21 -23.35 -2.98
N THR A 74 3.00 -22.70 -1.83
CA THR A 74 2.12 -21.54 -1.76
C THR A 74 2.76 -20.33 -2.42
N ILE A 75 1.97 -19.41 -2.95
CA ILE A 75 2.49 -18.13 -3.46
C ILE A 75 3.31 -17.42 -2.37
N THR A 76 2.88 -17.46 -1.11
CA THR A 76 3.63 -16.90 0.02
C THR A 76 5.04 -17.50 0.13
N ALA A 77 5.19 -18.82 0.02
CA ALA A 77 6.50 -19.48 0.05
C ALA A 77 7.37 -19.11 -1.17
N MET A 78 6.76 -19.03 -2.36
CA MET A 78 7.46 -18.62 -3.58
C MET A 78 7.96 -17.17 -3.48
N ILE A 79 7.19 -16.25 -2.90
CA ILE A 79 7.60 -14.86 -2.66
C ILE A 79 8.84 -14.83 -1.76
N ALA A 80 8.81 -15.54 -0.64
CA ALA A 80 9.94 -15.58 0.30
C ALA A 80 11.21 -16.11 -0.38
N ARG A 81 11.12 -17.21 -1.14
CA ARG A 81 12.25 -17.73 -1.91
C ARG A 81 12.77 -16.72 -2.92
N LYS A 82 11.88 -16.07 -3.67
CA LYS A 82 12.24 -15.04 -4.66
C LYS A 82 12.96 -13.86 -3.99
N ASP A 83 12.54 -13.43 -2.80
CA ASP A 83 13.19 -12.34 -2.06
C ASP A 83 14.61 -12.72 -1.61
N VAL A 84 14.84 -13.96 -1.13
CA VAL A 84 16.18 -14.46 -0.78
C VAL A 84 17.08 -14.55 -2.02
N LEU A 85 16.58 -15.11 -3.12
CA LEU A 85 17.36 -15.18 -4.37
C LEU A 85 17.72 -13.79 -4.90
N THR A 86 16.82 -12.82 -4.77
CA THR A 86 17.09 -11.43 -5.17
C THR A 86 18.21 -10.83 -4.32
N LEU A 87 18.22 -11.10 -3.01
CA LEU A 87 19.29 -10.70 -2.11
C LEU A 87 20.63 -11.32 -2.52
N GLU A 88 20.69 -12.63 -2.75
CA GLU A 88 21.90 -13.34 -3.18
C GLU A 88 22.45 -12.77 -4.49
N ILE A 89 21.59 -12.56 -5.49
CA ILE A 89 21.98 -11.97 -6.78
C ILE A 89 22.55 -10.56 -6.60
N ASN A 90 21.93 -9.74 -5.75
CA ASN A 90 22.42 -8.38 -5.50
C ASN A 90 23.78 -8.38 -4.81
N VAL A 91 24.02 -9.31 -3.87
CA VAL A 91 25.33 -9.46 -3.24
C VAL A 91 26.37 -9.88 -4.29
N LEU A 92 26.09 -10.93 -5.06
CA LEU A 92 27.02 -11.47 -6.07
C LEU A 92 27.34 -10.48 -7.20
N ARG A 93 26.46 -9.52 -7.50
CA ARG A 93 26.73 -8.46 -8.49
C ARG A 93 27.63 -7.34 -7.98
N ASN A 94 27.76 -7.21 -6.66
CA ASN A 94 28.50 -6.13 -6.00
C ASN A 94 29.88 -6.58 -5.48
N VAL A 95 30.25 -7.85 -5.69
CA VAL A 95 31.61 -8.39 -5.57
C VAL A 95 32.21 -8.61 -6.95
#